data_AF-A0A1V9W110-F1
#
_entry.id   AF-A0A1V9W110-F1
#
_cell.length_a   1.000
_cell.length_b   1.000
_cell.length_c   1.000
_cell.angle_alpha   90.00
_cell.angle_beta   90.00
_cell.angle_gamma   90.00
#
_symmetry.space_group_name_H-M   'P 1'
#
loop_
_entity.id
_entity.type
_entity.pdbx_description
1 polymer ?
#
loop_
_entity_poly.entity_id
_entity_poly.type
_entity_poly.pdbx_seq_one_letter_code
_entity_poly.pdbx_strand_id
1 'polypeptide(L)' 'TCIESFFSHFKSEMLYLNHFKTEEDLIQAIEEYIYFYNYKRFQKRLNHRAPIEYRISMAA' A
#
# COMPACT_ATOMS: atom_id res chain seq x y z
N THR A 1 -0.46 -14.52 -2.39
CA THR A 1 -0.18 -14.22 -0.95
C THR A 1 -0.40 -12.72 -0.68
N CYS A 2 -0.49 -12.28 0.59
CA CYS A 2 -0.70 -10.85 0.93
C CYS A 2 0.42 -9.96 0.35
N ILE A 3 1.66 -10.46 0.41
CA ILE A 3 2.86 -9.74 -0.05
C ILE A 3 2.92 -9.63 -1.58
N GLU A 4 2.52 -10.67 -2.33
CA GLU A 4 2.40 -10.60 -3.79
C GLU A 4 1.40 -9.53 -4.23
N SER A 5 0.26 -9.44 -3.53
CA SER A 5 -0.76 -8.42 -3.80
C SER A 5 -0.22 -7.01 -3.55
N PHE A 6 0.52 -6.80 -2.45
CA PHE A 6 1.19 -5.53 -2.18
C PHE A 6 2.14 -5.14 -3.31
N PHE A 7 3.08 -6.03 -3.69
CA PHE A 7 4.07 -5.71 -4.71
C PHE A 7 3.48 -5.54 -6.11
N SER A 8 2.41 -6.27 -6.44
CA SER A 8 1.68 -6.09 -7.70
C SER A 8 1.11 -4.68 -7.80
N HIS A 9 0.41 -4.21 -6.76
CA HIS A 9 -0.18 -2.88 -6.71
C HIS A 9 0.89 -1.78 -6.63
N PHE A 10 1.90 -1.94 -5.78
CA PHE A 10 3.01 -1.01 -5.65
C PHE A 10 3.68 -0.73 -7.01
N LYS A 11 3.92 -1.80 -7.79
CA LYS A 11 4.51 -1.68 -9.12
C LYS A 11 3.61 -0.93 -10.09
N SER A 12 2.35 -1.34 -10.21
CA SER A 12 1.44 -0.81 -11.24
C SER A 12 0.84 0.55 -10.91
N GLU A 13 0.73 0.91 -9.64
CA GLU A 13 0.05 2.14 -9.19
C GLU A 13 1.02 3.24 -8.77
N MET A 14 2.29 2.90 -8.50
CA MET A 14 3.30 3.87 -8.08
C MET A 14 4.58 3.73 -8.88
N LEU A 15 5.27 2.59 -8.84
CA LEU A 15 6.64 2.49 -9.38
C LEU A 15 6.70 2.72 -10.90
N TYR A 16 5.81 2.11 -11.67
CA TYR A 16 5.82 2.22 -13.14
C TYR A 16 5.19 3.50 -13.67
N LEU A 17 4.47 4.25 -12.83
CA LEU A 17 3.77 5.47 -13.22
C LEU A 17 4.57 6.75 -12.91
N ASN A 18 5.67 6.62 -12.17
CA ASN A 18 6.45 7.77 -11.69
C ASN A 18 7.90 7.71 -12.16
N HIS A 19 8.47 8.87 -12.40
CA HIS A 19 9.89 9.06 -12.63
C HIS A 19 10.49 9.83 -11.46
N PHE A 20 11.45 9.23 -10.76
CA PHE A 20 12.13 9.82 -9.61
C PHE A 20 13.43 10.48 -10.06
N LYS A 21 13.69 11.70 -9.58
CA LYS A 21 14.90 12.44 -9.93
C LYS A 21 16.05 12.11 -8.99
N THR A 22 15.72 11.82 -7.73
CA THR A 22 16.67 11.49 -6.68
C THR A 22 16.28 10.21 -5.96
N GLU A 23 17.21 9.66 -5.18
CA GLU A 23 16.93 8.53 -4.29
C GLU A 23 15.96 8.94 -3.19
N GLU A 24 16.09 10.16 -2.66
CA GLU A 24 15.20 10.69 -1.63
C GLU A 24 13.75 10.78 -2.11
N ASP A 25 13.52 11.20 -3.35
CA ASP A 25 12.17 11.24 -3.96
C ASP A 25 11.56 9.82 -4.02
N LEU A 26 12.37 8.83 -4.38
CA LEU A 26 11.94 7.43 -4.44
C LEU A 26 11.60 6.88 -3.05
N ILE A 27 12.46 7.12 -2.06
CA ILE A 27 12.24 6.68 -0.67
C ILE A 27 10.95 7.30 -0.12
N GLN A 28 10.76 8.60 -0.29
CA GLN A 28 9.57 9.30 0.15
C GLN A 28 8.30 8.70 -0.48
N ALA A 29 8.31 8.45 -1.79
CA ALA A 29 7.18 7.84 -2.49
C ALA A 29 6.88 6.41 -2.00
N ILE A 30 7.92 5.64 -1.66
CA ILE A 30 7.77 4.29 -1.07
C ILE A 30 7.07 4.39 0.30
N GLU A 31 7.53 5.28 1.18
CA GLU A 31 6.95 5.45 2.51
C GLU A 31 5.49 5.89 2.45
N GLU A 32 5.19 6.85 1.57
CA GLU A 32 3.81 7.31 1.33
C GLU A 32 2.92 6.20 0.81
N TYR A 33 3.41 5.38 -0.12
CA TYR A 33 2.64 4.26 -0.66
C TYR A 33 2.39 3.18 0.40
N ILE A 34 3.38 2.86 1.23
CA ILE A 34 3.23 1.93 2.35
C ILE A 34 2.16 2.43 3.33
N TYR A 35 2.19 3.72 3.67
CA TYR A 35 1.19 4.33 4.53
C TYR A 35 -0.20 4.26 3.90
N PHE A 36 -0.34 4.67 2.63
CA PHE A 36 -1.60 4.57 1.89
C PHE A 36 -2.14 3.14 1.88
N TYR A 37 -1.31 2.16 1.53
CA TYR A 37 -1.72 0.77 1.42
C TYR A 37 -2.23 0.21 2.75
N ASN A 38 -1.55 0.52 3.86
CA ASN A 38 -1.90 -0.04 5.17
C ASN A 38 -3.08 0.68 5.86
N TYR A 39 -3.18 2.00 5.70
CA TYR A 39 -4.11 2.83 6.47
C TYR A 39 -5.30 3.34 5.68
N LYS A 40 -5.22 3.41 4.34
CA LYS A 40 -6.23 4.08 3.51
C LYS A 40 -6.81 3.20 2.41
N ARG A 41 -6.09 2.16 1.97
CA ARG A 41 -6.52 1.33 0.84
C ARG A 41 -7.66 0.39 1.24
N PHE A 42 -8.85 0.65 0.73
CA PHE A 42 -9.95 -0.31 0.83
C PHE A 42 -9.71 -1.56 0.00
N GLN A 43 -9.91 -2.72 0.61
CA GLN A 43 -9.80 -4.00 -0.08
C GLN A 43 -11.11 -4.76 0.03
N LYS A 44 -11.69 -5.14 -1.11
CA LYS A 44 -12.94 -5.92 -1.16
C LYS A 44 -12.86 -7.20 -0.31
N ARG A 45 -11.71 -7.88 -0.35
CA ARG A 45 -11.44 -9.08 0.47
C ARG A 45 -11.43 -8.84 1.98
N LEU A 46 -11.27 -7.59 2.41
CA LEU A 46 -11.28 -7.16 3.80
C LEU A 46 -12.60 -6.46 4.17
N ASN A 47 -13.70 -6.80 3.49
CA ASN A 47 -15.00 -6.14 3.65
C ASN A 47 -14.93 -4.62 3.42
N HIS A 48 -14.18 -4.20 2.39
CA HIS A 48 -13.97 -2.79 2.04
C HIS A 48 -13.32 -1.97 3.17
N ARG A 49 -12.45 -2.59 3.96
CA ARG A 49 -11.64 -1.94 5.00
C ARG A 49 -10.18 -1.82 4.58
N ALA A 50 -9.47 -0.89 5.21
CA ALA A 50 -8.02 -0.84 5.17
C ALA A 50 -7.41 -2.04 5.93
N PRO A 51 -6.20 -2.48 5.57
CA PRO A 51 -5.50 -3.56 6.28
C PRO A 51 -5.42 -3.38 7.79
N ILE A 52 -5.17 -2.16 8.27
CA ILE A 52 -5.07 -1.88 9.70
C ILE A 52 -6.43 -2.01 10.41
N GLU A 53 -7.51 -1.52 9.79
CA GLU A 53 -8.87 -1.62 10.33
C GLU A 53 -9.31 -3.07 10.44
N TYR A 54 -9.01 -3.86 9.40
CA TYR A 54 -9.26 -5.29 9.41
C TYR A 54 -8.50 -5.99 10.56
N ARG A 55 -7.21 -5.68 10.74
CA ARG A 55 -6.40 -6.23 11.85
C ARG A 55 -6.98 -5.88 13.22
N ILE A 56 -7.38 -4.62 13.43
CA ILE A 56 -7.99 -4.18 14.70
C ILE A 56 -9.30 -4.92 14.94
N SER A 57 -10.14 -5.09 13.91
CA SER A 57 -11.41 -5.81 14.03
C SER A 57 -11.27 -7.31 14.34
N MET A 58 -10.11 -7.90 14.05
CA MET A 58 -9.81 -9.31 14.37
C MET A 58 -9.18 -9.49 15.75
N ALA A 59 -8.67 -8.43 16.36
CA ALA A 59 -8.02 -8.46 17.67
C ALA A 59 -8.98 -8.16 18.83
N ALA A 60 -10.21 -7.78 18.52
CA ALA A 60 -11.33 -7.57 19.45
C ALA A 60 -12.23 -8.80 19.50
#